data_AF-A0A1C5S2Z7-F1
#
_entry.id   AF-A0A1C5S2Z7-F1
#
_cell.length_a   1.000
_cell.length_b   1.000
_cell.length_c   1.000
_cell.angle_alpha   90.00
_cell.angle_beta   90.00
_cell.angle_gamma   90.00
#
_symmetry.space_group_name_H-M   'P 1'
#
loop_
_entity.id
_entity.type
_entity.pdbx_description
1 polymer ?
#
loop_
_entity_poly.entity_id
_entity_poly.type
_entity_poly.pdbx_seq_one_letter_code
_entity_poly.pdbx_strand_id
1 'polypeptide(L)'
;MPIYREVITEVYCDICSEKVIGLDSTGKGLSKDWAAYFARLEGCTTGKKIVCKQCRIKQRIEKCKLQKKYGIAEKDGNGACLGFGSECDDEPIEQCKRCIACASFDWDAEKKRLSL
;
A
#
# COMPACT_ATOMS: atom_id res chain seq x y z
N MET A 1 -30.38 -10.12 31.93
CA MET A 1 -28.95 -10.25 31.54
C MET A 1 -28.69 -9.32 30.37
N PRO A 2 -27.70 -8.43 30.43
CA PRO A 2 -27.29 -7.66 29.25
C PRO A 2 -26.70 -8.61 28.21
N ILE A 3 -27.20 -8.53 26.97
CA ILE A 3 -26.65 -9.26 25.83
C ILE A 3 -25.47 -8.44 25.31
N TYR A 4 -24.25 -8.96 25.45
CA TYR A 4 -23.07 -8.37 24.85
C TYR A 4 -22.96 -8.83 23.40
N ARG A 5 -22.67 -7.89 22.49
CA ARG A 5 -22.43 -8.16 21.07
C ARG A 5 -21.06 -7.61 20.70
N GLU A 6 -20.19 -8.51 20.26
CA GLU A 6 -18.89 -8.19 19.68
C GLU A 6 -19.03 -8.21 18.15
N VAL A 7 -18.53 -7.18 17.50
CA VAL A 7 -18.48 -7.10 16.04
C VAL A 7 -17.03 -6.99 15.64
N ILE A 8 -16.57 -7.96 14.84
CA ILE A 8 -15.21 -7.98 14.29
C ILE A 8 -15.33 -7.66 12.80
N THR A 9 -14.63 -6.63 12.36
CA THR A 9 -14.57 -6.24 10.95
C THR A 9 -13.16 -6.49 10.44
N GLU A 10 -13.02 -7.43 9.52
CA GLU A 10 -11.74 -7.78 8.92
C GLU A 10 -11.70 -7.34 7.46
N VAL A 11 -10.62 -6.67 7.08
CA VAL A 11 -10.37 -6.20 5.72
C VAL A 11 -9.24 -7.02 5.13
N TYR A 12 -9.53 -7.67 3.99
CA TYR A 12 -8.57 -8.48 3.26
C TYR A 12 -8.20 -7.83 1.93
N CYS A 13 -7.00 -8.15 1.44
CA CYS A 13 -6.59 -7.79 0.10
C CYS A 13 -7.21 -8.74 -0.93
N ASP A 14 -7.87 -8.20 -1.96
CA ASP A 14 -8.51 -9.01 -3.02
C ASP A 14 -7.49 -9.75 -3.92
N ILE A 15 -6.19 -9.46 -3.78
CA ILE A 15 -5.13 -10.04 -4.62
C ILE A 15 -4.35 -11.12 -3.87
N CYS A 16 -3.79 -10.78 -2.71
CA CYS A 16 -2.98 -11.72 -1.92
C CYS A 16 -3.79 -12.43 -0.82
N SER A 17 -5.05 -12.06 -0.60
CA SER A 17 -5.89 -12.56 0.50
C SER A 17 -5.30 -12.34 1.90
N GLU A 18 -4.24 -11.53 2.04
CA GLU A 18 -3.69 -11.19 3.33
C GLU A 18 -4.61 -10.25 4.10
N LYS A 19 -4.67 -10.46 5.41
CA LYS A 19 -5.37 -9.57 6.34
C LYS A 19 -4.64 -8.25 6.40
N VAL A 20 -5.34 -7.19 6.01
CA VAL A 20 -4.82 -5.83 6.06
C VAL A 20 -5.07 -5.24 7.45
N ILE A 21 -6.32 -5.31 7.91
CA ILE A 21 -6.74 -4.76 9.21
C ILE A 21 -7.80 -5.68 9.81
N GLY A 22 -7.73 -5.90 11.13
CA GLY A 22 -8.86 -6.36 11.92
C GLY A 22 -9.22 -5.26 12.91
N LEU A 23 -10.47 -4.81 12.88
CA LEU A 23 -11.02 -3.92 13.90
C LEU A 23 -12.04 -4.68 14.75
N ASP A 24 -11.81 -4.67 16.05
CA ASP A 24 -12.72 -5.13 17.07
C ASP A 24 -13.44 -3.92 17.70
N SER A 25 -14.78 -3.95 17.70
CA SER A 25 -15.56 -2.90 18.35
C SER A 25 -16.63 -3.51 19.24
N THR A 26 -16.54 -3.22 20.53
CA THR A 26 -17.55 -3.59 21.52
C THR A 26 -18.75 -2.66 21.37
N GLY A 27 -19.90 -3.19 20.94
CA GLY A 27 -21.19 -2.50 20.97
C GLY A 27 -21.48 -1.46 19.87
N LYS A 28 -20.52 -1.09 19.01
CA LYS A 28 -20.77 -0.28 17.80
C LYS A 28 -20.39 -1.08 16.56
N GLY A 29 -21.32 -1.26 15.63
CA GLY A 29 -20.99 -1.81 14.31
C GLY A 29 -20.13 -0.81 13.54
N LEU A 30 -18.96 -1.24 13.07
CA LEU A 30 -18.14 -0.42 12.19
C LEU A 30 -18.78 -0.40 10.80
N SER A 31 -19.04 0.79 10.28
CA SER A 31 -19.58 0.92 8.91
C SER A 31 -18.51 0.55 7.90
N LYS A 32 -18.94 0.19 6.69
CA LYS A 32 -18.06 -0.08 5.55
C LYS A 32 -17.11 1.10 5.26
N ASP A 33 -17.57 2.33 5.49
CA ASP A 33 -16.77 3.55 5.28
C ASP A 33 -15.63 3.67 6.29
N TRP A 34 -15.87 3.29 7.55
CA TRP A 34 -14.82 3.24 8.57
C TRP A 34 -13.77 2.18 8.24
N ALA A 35 -14.19 0.98 7.84
CA ALA A 35 -13.27 -0.06 7.38
C ALA A 35 -12.44 0.42 6.16
N ALA A 36 -13.07 1.15 5.25
CA ALA A 36 -12.40 1.73 4.08
C ALA A 36 -11.40 2.83 4.46
N TYR A 37 -11.72 3.67 5.43
CA TYR A 37 -10.85 4.71 5.96
C TYR A 37 -9.61 4.13 6.64
N PHE A 38 -9.78 3.14 7.53
CA PHE A 38 -8.65 2.48 8.18
C PHE A 38 -7.75 1.77 7.17
N ALA A 39 -8.31 1.05 6.20
CA ALA A 39 -7.52 0.40 5.16
C ALA A 39 -6.69 1.42 4.34
N ARG A 40 -7.21 2.63 4.10
CA ARG A 40 -6.46 3.72 3.46
C ARG A 40 -5.28 4.22 4.30
N LEU A 41 -5.43 4.27 5.62
CA LEU A 41 -4.34 4.64 6.54
C LEU A 41 -3.17 3.64 6.47
N GLU A 42 -3.45 2.36 6.22
CA GLU A 42 -2.43 1.33 5.97
C GLU A 42 -1.83 1.40 4.55
N GLY A 43 -2.21 2.40 3.75
CA GLY A 43 -1.73 2.60 2.38
C GLY A 43 -2.45 1.74 1.33
N CYS A 44 -3.58 1.15 1.68
CA CYS A 44 -4.40 0.39 0.74
C CYS A 44 -5.28 1.31 -0.10
N THR A 45 -5.57 0.88 -1.33
CA THR A 45 -6.61 1.52 -2.14
C THR A 45 -7.93 0.85 -1.84
N THR A 46 -8.92 1.63 -1.38
CA THR A 46 -10.28 1.16 -1.18
C THR A 46 -11.22 1.83 -2.19
N GLY A 47 -11.72 1.01 -3.12
CA GLY A 47 -12.63 1.44 -4.19
C GLY A 47 -13.47 0.25 -4.65
N LYS A 48 -13.47 -0.05 -5.96
CA LYS A 48 -14.10 -1.28 -6.48
C LYS A 48 -13.42 -2.57 -6.00
N LYS A 49 -12.13 -2.49 -5.64
CA LYS A 49 -11.32 -3.58 -5.08
C LYS A 49 -10.46 -3.02 -3.95
N ILE A 50 -10.16 -3.86 -2.95
CA ILE A 50 -9.25 -3.56 -1.86
C ILE A 50 -7.89 -4.17 -2.21
N VAL A 51 -6.89 -3.31 -2.39
CA VAL A 51 -5.53 -3.75 -2.74
C VAL A 51 -4.54 -3.24 -1.72
N CYS A 52 -3.79 -4.16 -1.12
CA CYS A 52 -2.78 -3.83 -0.11
C CYS A 52 -1.60 -3.06 -0.70
N LYS A 53 -0.88 -2.35 0.17
CA LYS A 53 0.35 -1.61 -0.18
C LYS A 53 1.34 -2.46 -0.96
N GLN A 54 1.62 -3.69 -0.50
CA GLN A 54 2.58 -4.57 -1.17
C GLN A 54 2.14 -4.98 -2.58
N CYS A 55 0.85 -5.30 -2.77
CA CYS A 55 0.32 -5.63 -4.09
C CYS A 55 0.33 -4.43 -5.04
N ARG A 56 0.06 -3.21 -4.55
CA ARG A 56 0.21 -1.97 -5.35
C ARG A 56 1.65 -1.79 -5.83
N ILE A 57 2.62 -2.01 -4.94
CA ILE A 57 4.05 -1.94 -5.27
C ILE A 57 4.42 -2.98 -6.32
N LYS A 58 4.05 -4.25 -6.12
CA LYS A 58 4.32 -5.35 -7.07
C LYS A 58 3.74 -5.06 -8.46
N GLN A 59 2.48 -4.65 -8.55
CA GLN A 59 1.85 -4.28 -9.82
C GLN A 59 2.54 -3.10 -10.51
N ARG A 60 3.02 -2.13 -9.72
CA ARG A 60 3.72 -0.96 -10.27
C ARG A 60 5.10 -1.33 -10.79
N ILE A 61 5.81 -2.22 -10.10
CA ILE A 61 7.09 -2.78 -10.53
C ILE A 61 6.91 -3.54 -11.87
N GLU A 62 5.92 -4.43 -11.96
CA GLU A 62 5.66 -5.21 -13.17
C GLU A 62 5.33 -4.33 -14.40
N LYS A 63 4.61 -3.22 -14.19
CA LYS A 63 4.28 -2.25 -15.24
C LYS A 63 5.36 -1.19 -15.47
N CYS A 64 6.49 -1.26 -14.76
CA CYS A 64 7.54 -0.26 -14.84
C CYS A 64 8.22 -0.29 -16.21
N LYS A 65 8.06 0.80 -16.98
CA LYS A 65 8.70 0.95 -18.30
C LYS A 65 10.23 1.00 -18.20
N LEU A 66 10.78 1.50 -17.09
CA LEU A 66 12.22 1.57 -16.87
C LEU A 66 12.81 0.17 -16.73
N GLN A 67 12.12 -0.76 -16.04
CA GLN A 67 12.60 -2.13 -15.95
C GLN A 67 12.62 -2.84 -17.31
N LYS A 68 11.62 -2.54 -18.15
CA LYS A 68 11.59 -3.06 -19.52
C LYS A 68 12.69 -2.49 -20.43
N LYS A 69 13.26 -1.33 -20.10
CA LYS A 69 14.28 -0.64 -20.91
C LYS A 69 15.71 -0.88 -20.42
N TYR A 70 15.94 -0.87 -19.11
CA TYR A 70 17.26 -0.87 -18.49
C TYR A 70 17.58 -2.15 -17.71
N GLY A 71 16.65 -3.11 -17.61
CA GLY A 71 16.85 -4.38 -16.87
C GLY A 71 16.11 -4.40 -15.53
N ILE A 72 16.41 -5.36 -14.65
CA ILE A 72 15.75 -5.43 -13.32
C ILE A 72 16.49 -4.49 -12.36
N ALA A 73 15.78 -3.50 -11.81
CA ALA A 73 16.32 -2.60 -10.80
C ALA A 73 16.66 -3.36 -9.52
N GLU A 74 17.70 -2.91 -8.83
CA GLU A 74 18.08 -3.44 -7.52
C GLU A 74 16.95 -3.21 -6.51
N LYS A 75 16.80 -4.18 -5.62
CA LYS A 75 15.77 -4.16 -4.58
C LYS A 75 16.46 -4.09 -3.23
N ASP A 76 15.92 -3.24 -2.36
CA ASP A 76 16.29 -3.23 -0.95
C ASP A 76 15.90 -4.58 -0.30
N GLY A 77 16.51 -4.91 0.85
CA GLY A 77 16.22 -6.11 1.63
C GLY A 77 14.74 -6.21 2.04
N ASN A 78 14.01 -5.10 2.02
CA ASN A 78 12.58 -5.02 2.28
C ASN A 78 11.70 -5.18 1.01
N GLY A 79 12.30 -5.50 -0.14
CA GLY A 79 11.63 -5.69 -1.43
C GLY A 79 11.20 -4.40 -2.15
N ALA A 80 11.58 -3.23 -1.63
CA ALA A 80 11.35 -1.93 -2.26
C ALA A 80 12.32 -1.71 -3.42
N CYS A 81 11.89 -1.01 -4.48
CA CYS A 81 12.73 -0.70 -5.63
C CYS A 81 13.69 0.43 -5.26
N LEU A 82 15.00 0.21 -5.38
CA LEU A 82 16.01 1.27 -5.18
C LEU A 82 16.04 2.25 -6.36
N GLY A 83 15.37 1.92 -7.46
CA GLY A 83 15.34 2.72 -8.67
C GLY A 83 16.53 2.42 -9.58
N PHE A 84 16.67 3.21 -10.64
CA PHE A 84 17.88 3.20 -11.47
C PHE A 84 18.62 4.49 -11.16
N GLY A 85 19.89 4.38 -10.78
CA GLY A 85 20.83 5.50 -10.74
C GLY A 85 21.50 5.70 -12.10
N SER A 86 22.17 6.84 -12.28
CA SER A 86 23.13 7.00 -13.36
C SER A 86 24.53 6.66 -12.83
N GLU A 87 25.46 6.25 -13.69
CA GLU A 87 26.85 5.90 -13.28
C GLU A 87 27.62 7.05 -12.60
N CYS A 88 27.05 8.25 -12.56
CA CYS A 88 27.66 9.44 -11.96
C CYS A 88 26.84 10.07 -10.82
N ASP A 89 25.70 9.49 -10.44
CA ASP A 89 24.85 9.98 -9.35
C ASP A 89 24.26 8.81 -8.57
N ASP A 90 24.57 8.75 -7.27
CA ASP A 90 23.99 7.80 -6.30
C ASP A 90 22.48 8.01 -6.07
N GLU A 91 21.88 9.02 -6.71
CA GLU A 91 20.45 9.29 -6.62
C GLU A 91 19.65 8.56 -7.70
N PRO A 92 18.53 7.90 -7.34
CA PRO A 92 17.64 7.32 -8.33
C PRO A 92 17.03 8.42 -9.22
N ILE A 93 16.84 8.13 -10.51
CA ILE A 93 16.24 9.05 -11.49
C ILE A 93 14.94 9.67 -10.92
N GLU A 94 14.70 10.96 -11.17
CA GLU A 94 13.49 11.71 -10.77
C GLU A 94 12.18 10.92 -10.93
N GLN A 95 12.05 10.13 -12.00
CA GLN A 95 10.88 9.29 -12.27
C GLN A 95 10.71 8.13 -11.28
N CYS A 96 11.80 7.56 -10.79
CA CYS A 96 11.80 6.55 -9.73
C CYS A 96 11.46 7.16 -8.38
N LYS A 97 11.96 8.36 -8.04
CA LYS A 97 11.64 9.06 -6.77
C LYS A 97 10.13 9.29 -6.58
N ARG A 98 9.39 9.55 -7.67
CA ARG A 98 7.93 9.75 -7.64
C ARG A 98 7.13 8.44 -7.69
N CYS A 99 7.80 7.29 -7.76
CA CYS A 99 7.13 6.00 -7.91
C CYS A 99 6.79 5.42 -6.54
N ILE A 100 5.55 4.98 -6.37
CA ILE A 100 5.03 4.31 -5.15
C ILE A 100 5.88 3.08 -4.74
N ALA A 101 6.57 2.47 -5.71
CA ALA A 101 7.43 1.32 -5.49
C ALA A 101 8.84 1.67 -5.00
N CYS A 102 9.22 2.95 -5.01
CA CYS A 102 10.55 3.38 -4.62
C CYS A 102 10.68 3.49 -3.10
N ALA A 103 11.85 3.13 -2.58
CA ALA A 103 12.15 3.25 -1.15
C ALA A 103 12.06 4.70 -0.64
N SER A 104 12.34 5.68 -1.50
CA SER A 104 12.23 7.11 -1.19
C SER A 104 10.81 7.68 -1.29
N PHE A 105 9.80 6.85 -1.59
CA PHE A 105 8.43 7.32 -1.70
C PHE A 105 7.84 7.65 -0.32
N ASP A 106 7.39 8.89 -0.16
CA ASP A 106 6.75 9.36 1.06
C ASP A 106 5.33 8.80 1.19
N TRP A 107 5.23 7.68 1.90
CA TRP A 107 3.94 7.06 2.23
C TRP A 107 3.11 7.88 3.21
N ASP A 108 3.71 8.75 4.03
CA ASP A 108 2.96 9.58 4.98
C ASP A 108 2.27 10.75 4.27
N ALA A 109 2.90 11.31 3.23
CA ALA A 109 2.24 12.26 2.33
C ALA A 109 1.07 11.60 1.56
N GLU A 110 1.24 10.36 1.10
CA GLU A 110 0.18 9.62 0.40
C GLU A 110 -0.97 9.23 1.35
N LYS A 111 -0.67 8.85 2.61
CA LYS A 111 -1.69 8.63 3.66
C LYS A 111 -2.53 9.88 3.90
N LYS A 112 -1.90 11.06 3.99
CA LYS A 112 -2.62 12.35 4.14
C LYS A 112 -3.53 12.66 2.95
N ARG A 113 -3.15 12.25 1.73
CA ARG A 113 -4.02 12.33 0.55
C ARG A 113 -5.19 11.36 0.60
N LEU A 114 -4.98 10.16 1.12
CA LEU A 114 -6.00 9.10 1.19
C LEU A 114 -6.94 9.25 2.39
N SER A 115 -6.57 10.04 3.41
CA SER A 115 -7.38 10.32 4.59
C SER A 115 -8.48 11.39 4.39
N LEU A 116 -8.54 12.02 3.20
CA LEU A 116 -9.61 12.92 2.77
C LEU A 116 -10.71 12.15 2.00
#